data_AF-A0AAD6PPJ2-F1
#
_entry.id   AF-A0AAD6PPJ2-F1
#
_cell.length_a   1.000
_cell.length_b   1.000
_cell.length_c   1.000
_cell.angle_alpha   90.00
_cell.angle_beta   90.00
_cell.angle_gamma   90.00
#
_symmetry.space_group_name_H-M   'P 1'
#
loop_
_entity.id
_entity.type
_entity.pdbx_description
1 polymer ?
#
loop_
_entity_poly.entity_id
_entity_poly.type
_entity_poly.pdbx_seq_one_letter_code
_entity_poly.pdbx_strand_id
1 'polypeptide(L)'
;MRGTRGYLAPEWISGVAITAKADVYSYGMMIFEVVSGRRNSEESEDGKVKFFPSYAANQINQEDGDILSLLDHRLEGDADLEELTRVCKAAIIFENARVIVNCIS
;
A
#
# COMPACT_ATOMS: atom_id res chain seq x y z
N MET A 1 -16.28 14.92 4.19
CA MET A 1 -15.41 13.97 3.45
C MET A 1 -16.21 12.71 3.14
N ARG A 2 -16.22 12.25 1.89
CA ARG A 2 -16.72 10.92 1.49
C ARG A 2 -15.52 10.15 0.95
N GLY A 3 -15.31 8.93 1.41
CA GLY A 3 -14.18 8.07 1.03
C GLY A 3 -13.87 7.04 2.11
N THR A 4 -13.35 5.87 1.73
CA THR A 4 -12.98 4.80 2.66
C THR A 4 -11.55 5.02 3.17
N ARG A 5 -11.38 5.14 4.49
CA ARG A 5 -10.06 5.20 5.14
C ARG A 5 -9.20 4.02 4.67
N GLY A 6 -7.95 4.30 4.30
CA GLY A 6 -7.01 3.29 3.76
C GLY A 6 -6.93 3.19 2.24
N TYR A 7 -7.80 3.88 1.49
CA TYR A 7 -7.77 3.95 0.02
C TYR A 7 -7.69 5.39 -0.51
N LEU A 8 -7.67 6.38 0.38
CA LEU A 8 -7.70 7.79 -0.02
C LEU A 8 -6.32 8.22 -0.49
N ALA A 9 -6.25 8.68 -1.74
CA ALA A 9 -5.05 9.29 -2.28
C ALA A 9 -4.70 10.58 -1.50
N PRO A 10 -3.42 10.88 -1.28
CA PRO A 10 -3.00 12.05 -0.50
C PRO A 10 -3.49 13.39 -1.08
N GLU A 11 -3.63 13.49 -2.40
CA GLU A 11 -4.21 14.66 -3.08
C GLU A 11 -5.69 14.88 -2.70
N TRP A 12 -6.41 13.80 -2.39
CA TRP A 12 -7.81 13.87 -1.99
C TRP A 12 -7.95 14.40 -0.56
N ILE A 13 -6.98 14.09 0.31
CA ILE A 13 -6.88 14.61 1.67
C ILE A 13 -6.44 16.08 1.66
N SER A 14 -5.60 16.46 0.69
CA SER A 14 -5.05 17.81 0.54
C SER A 14 -6.01 18.83 -0.11
N GLY A 15 -7.22 18.38 -0.49
CA GLY A 15 -8.24 19.25 -1.09
C GLY A 15 -7.93 19.66 -2.54
N VAL A 16 -7.01 18.97 -3.20
CA VAL A 16 -6.69 19.17 -4.63
C VAL A 16 -7.78 18.50 -5.46
N ALA A 17 -7.96 18.95 -6.71
CA ALA A 17 -8.91 18.34 -7.64
C ALA A 17 -8.68 16.82 -7.74
N ILE A 18 -9.75 16.05 -7.53
CA ILE A 18 -9.76 14.61 -7.74
C ILE A 18 -9.50 14.36 -9.21
N THR A 19 -8.51 13.52 -9.51
CA THR A 19 -8.18 13.13 -10.88
C THR A 19 -8.28 11.61 -11.02
N ALA A 20 -8.21 11.09 -12.24
CA ALA A 20 -8.12 9.67 -12.50
C ALA A 20 -6.95 8.99 -11.75
N LYS A 21 -5.94 9.75 -11.29
CA LYS A 21 -4.84 9.23 -10.46
C LYS A 21 -5.31 8.72 -9.08
N ALA A 22 -6.38 9.30 -8.52
CA ALA A 22 -6.95 8.86 -7.26
C ALA A 22 -7.56 7.45 -7.36
N ASP A 23 -8.14 7.12 -8.52
CA ASP A 23 -8.67 5.78 -8.80
C ASP A 23 -7.53 4.76 -8.91
N VAL A 24 -6.42 5.12 -9.57
CA VAL A 24 -5.27 4.23 -9.68
C VAL A 24 -4.57 4.02 -8.33
N TYR A 25 -4.49 5.06 -7.50
CA TYR A 25 -4.03 4.91 -6.11
C TYR A 25 -4.91 3.92 -5.33
N SER A 26 -6.24 4.10 -5.39
CA SER A 26 -7.20 3.21 -4.71
C SER A 26 -7.10 1.77 -5.20
N TYR A 27 -6.83 1.57 -6.50
CA TYR A 27 -6.57 0.27 -7.10
C TYR A 27 -5.28 -0.37 -6.57
N GLY A 28 -4.20 0.40 -6.41
CA GLY A 28 -2.96 -0.08 -5.77
C GLY A 28 -3.19 -0.52 -4.32
N MET A 29 -3.99 0.24 -3.57
CA MET A 29 -4.39 -0.12 -2.21
C MET A 29 -5.20 -1.44 -2.20
N MET A 30 -6.14 -1.62 -3.13
CA MET A 30 -6.88 -2.87 -3.27
C MET A 30 -5.95 -4.06 -3.56
N ILE A 31 -4.98 -3.90 -4.46
CA ILE A 31 -3.99 -4.95 -4.76
C ILE A 31 -3.24 -5.36 -3.48
N PHE A 32 -2.83 -4.41 -2.64
CA PHE A 32 -2.13 -4.74 -1.41
C PHE A 32 -2.97 -5.55 -0.42
N GLU A 33 -4.26 -5.23 -0.28
CA GLU A 33 -5.13 -6.07 0.56
C GLU A 33 -5.32 -7.47 -0.01
N VAL A 34 -5.42 -7.60 -1.34
CA VAL A 34 -5.58 -8.90 -2.00
C VAL A 34 -4.32 -9.75 -1.83
N VAL A 35 -3.14 -9.18 -2.09
CA VAL A 35 -1.87 -9.90 -2.01
C VAL A 35 -1.55 -10.31 -0.59
N SER A 36 -1.81 -9.44 0.40
CA SER A 36 -1.43 -9.67 1.78
C SER A 36 -2.51 -10.34 2.64
N GLY A 37 -3.76 -10.30 2.21
CA GLY A 37 -4.91 -10.68 3.04
C GLY A 37 -5.09 -9.79 4.27
N ARG A 38 -4.37 -8.67 4.37
CA ARG A 38 -4.38 -7.74 5.52
C ARG A 38 -5.09 -6.44 5.14
N ARG A 39 -5.62 -5.75 6.15
CA ARG A 39 -6.16 -4.40 5.97
C ARG A 39 -5.02 -3.40 5.76
N ASN A 40 -5.20 -2.46 4.83
CA ASN A 40 -4.19 -1.43 4.57
C ASN A 40 -4.00 -0.46 5.74
N SER A 41 -5.06 -0.21 6.51
CA SER A 41 -5.05 0.67 7.66
C SER A 41 -5.71 -0.07 8.82
N GLU A 42 -4.92 -0.38 9.84
CA GLU A 42 -5.38 -1.00 11.07
C GLU A 42 -4.92 -0.16 12.26
N GLU A 43 -5.85 0.14 13.16
CA GLU A 43 -5.57 0.85 14.39
C GLU A 43 -5.02 -0.15 15.41
N SER A 44 -3.78 0.03 15.85
CA SER A 44 -3.18 -0.81 16.89
C SER A 44 -3.68 -0.38 18.27
N GLU A 45 -3.57 -1.28 19.26
CA GLU A 45 -4.00 -1.03 20.65
C GLU A 45 -3.35 0.22 21.27
N ASP A 46 -2.15 0.61 20.82
CA ASP A 46 -1.44 1.81 21.23
C ASP A 46 -1.95 3.11 20.58
N GLY A 47 -3.06 3.06 19.82
CA GLY A 47 -3.62 4.18 19.07
C GLY A 47 -2.81 4.60 17.83
N LYS A 48 -1.78 3.82 17.46
CA LYS A 48 -1.00 4.05 16.23
C LYS A 48 -1.68 3.37 15.04
N VAL A 49 -1.84 4.10 13.94
CA VAL A 49 -2.31 3.53 12.68
C VAL A 49 -1.14 2.87 11.96
N LYS A 50 -1.20 1.54 11.77
CA LYS A 50 -0.26 0.83 10.90
C LYS A 50 -0.76 0.95 9.47
N PHE A 51 0.11 1.42 8.58
CA PHE A 51 -0.18 1.52 7.16
C PHE A 51 0.64 0.48 6.40
N PHE A 52 -0.01 -0.61 6.02
CA PHE A 52 0.63 -1.74 5.34
C PHE A 52 1.33 -1.35 4.03
N PRO A 53 0.77 -0.48 3.17
CA PRO A 53 1.43 -0.08 1.92
C PRO A 53 2.81 0.55 2.14
N SER A 54 3.02 1.32 3.21
CA SER A 54 4.35 1.85 3.55
C SER A 54 5.34 0.75 3.93
N TYR A 55 4.88 -0.28 4.64
CA TYR A 55 5.70 -1.46 4.92
C TYR A 55 6.04 -2.21 3.63
N ALA A 56 5.05 -2.44 2.75
CA ALA A 56 5.26 -3.10 1.48
C ALA A 56 6.26 -2.35 0.58
N ALA A 57 6.12 -1.03 0.47
CA ALA A 57 7.06 -0.17 -0.25
C ALA A 57 8.49 -0.30 0.28
N ASN A 58 8.66 -0.33 1.61
CA ASN A 58 9.98 -0.52 2.22
C ASN A 58 10.59 -1.88 1.86
N GLN A 59 9.80 -2.96 1.85
CA GLN A 59 10.29 -4.28 1.43
C GLN A 59 10.63 -4.31 -0.06
N ILE A 60 9.88 -3.64 -0.93
CA ILE A 60 10.11 -3.65 -2.37
C ILE A 60 11.36 -2.83 -2.77
N ASN A 61 11.63 -1.75 -2.06
CA ASN A 61 12.69 -0.79 -2.40
C ASN A 61 14.05 -1.12 -1.75
N GLN A 62 14.10 -2.01 -0.76
CA GLN A 62 15.35 -2.43 -0.13
C GLN A 62 16.03 -3.55 -0.93
N GLU A 63 17.36 -3.52 -1.02
CA GLU A 63 18.14 -4.56 -1.72
C GLU A 63 17.95 -5.95 -1.07
N ASP A 64 17.89 -6.02 0.26
CA ASP A 64 17.64 -7.24 1.04
C ASP A 64 16.18 -7.37 1.50
N GLY A 65 15.25 -6.76 0.76
CA GLY A 65 13.84 -6.77 1.09
C GLY A 65 13.20 -8.16 0.98
N ASP A 66 12.48 -8.59 2.01
CA ASP A 66 11.73 -9.84 1.98
C ASP A 66 10.34 -9.60 1.34
N ILE A 67 10.22 -9.92 0.06
CA ILE A 67 8.96 -9.79 -0.70
C ILE A 67 7.93 -10.86 -0.30
N LEU A 68 8.37 -12.06 0.11
CA LEU A 68 7.44 -13.13 0.53
C LEU A 68 6.70 -12.75 1.81
N SER A 69 7.30 -11.93 2.67
CA SER A 69 6.62 -11.37 3.86
C SER A 69 5.34 -10.58 3.56
N LEU A 70 5.18 -10.11 2.31
CA LEU A 70 4.02 -9.36 1.83
C LEU A 70 2.84 -10.25 1.46
N LEU A 71 3.08 -11.55 1.23
CA LEU A 71 2.07 -12.51 0.82
C LEU A 71 1.11 -12.84 1.96
N ASP A 72 -0.14 -13.12 1.63
CA ASP A 72 -1.11 -13.67 2.57
C ASP A 72 -0.58 -14.98 3.16
N HIS A 73 -0.42 -15.00 4.49
CA HIS A 73 0.00 -16.16 5.26
C HIS A 73 -0.82 -17.43 4.95
N ARG A 74 -2.08 -17.29 4.53
CA ARG A 74 -2.95 -18.41 4.15
C ARG A 74 -2.53 -19.12 2.86
N LEU A 75 -1.66 -18.50 2.07
CA LEU A 75 -1.07 -19.10 0.87
C LEU A 75 0.19 -19.90 1.20
N GLU A 76 0.67 -19.87 2.46
CA GLU A 76 1.80 -20.69 2.93
C GLU A 76 3.09 -20.57 2.07
N GLY A 77 3.29 -19.41 1.45
CA GLY A 77 4.44 -19.16 0.57
C GLY A 77 4.28 -19.70 -0.86
N ASP A 78 3.11 -20.24 -1.22
CA ASP A 78 2.78 -20.69 -2.57
C ASP A 78 2.48 -19.49 -3.50
N ALA A 79 3.55 -18.85 -3.94
CA ALA A 79 3.49 -17.78 -4.94
C ALA A 79 4.75 -17.76 -5.80
N ASP A 80 4.57 -17.41 -7.07
CA ASP A 80 5.68 -17.05 -7.94
C ASP A 80 6.24 -15.69 -7.48
N LEU A 81 7.51 -15.69 -7.07
CA LEU A 81 8.17 -14.50 -6.51
C LEU A 81 8.28 -13.37 -7.54
N GLU A 82 8.43 -13.71 -8.82
CA GLU A 82 8.54 -12.73 -9.89
C GLU A 82 7.20 -12.05 -10.15
N GLU A 83 6.12 -12.83 -10.24
CA GLU A 83 4.75 -12.32 -10.36
C GLU A 83 4.36 -11.49 -9.13
N LEU A 84 4.64 -11.98 -7.92
CA LEU A 84 4.40 -11.26 -6.68
C LEU A 84 5.13 -9.91 -6.68
N THR A 85 6.41 -9.91 -7.07
CA THR A 85 7.20 -8.69 -7.18
C THR A 85 6.62 -7.73 -8.22
N ARG A 86 6.19 -8.24 -9.39
CA ARG A 86 5.60 -7.44 -10.46
C ARG A 86 4.28 -6.79 -10.02
N VAL A 87 3.40 -7.54 -9.36
CA VAL A 87 2.13 -7.05 -8.83
C VAL A 87 2.36 -5.99 -7.75
N CYS A 88 3.25 -6.25 -6.80
CA CYS A 88 3.62 -5.30 -5.75
C CYS A 88 4.23 -4.00 -6.32
N LYS A 89 5.10 -4.10 -7.33
CA LYS A 89 5.64 -2.93 -8.05
C LYS A 89 4.56 -2.14 -8.79
N ALA A 90 3.57 -2.82 -9.37
CA ALA A 90 2.45 -2.16 -10.02
C ALA A 90 1.58 -1.38 -9.02
N ALA A 91 1.40 -1.90 -7.80
CA ALA A 91 0.63 -1.25 -6.74
C ALA A 91 1.27 0.06 -6.25
N ILE A 92 2.61 0.17 -6.26
CA ILE A 92 3.35 1.38 -5.84
C ILE A 92 3.61 2.39 -6.96
N ILE A 93 3.07 2.22 -8.17
CA ILE A 93 3.35 3.10 -9.32
C ILE A 93 3.12 4.59 -9.02
N PHE A 94 2.31 4.93 -8.01
CA PHE A 94 2.04 6.31 -7.59
C PHE A 94 2.92 6.83 -6.44
N GLU A 95 3.82 6.02 -5.87
CA GLU A 95 4.73 6.48 -4.81
C GLU A 95 5.90 7.34 -5.33
N ASN A 96 6.11 7.44 -6.65
CA ASN A 96 7.07 8.39 -7.22
C ASN A 96 6.66 9.87 -7.09
N ALA A 97 5.54 10.17 -6.43
CA ALA A 97 5.30 11.49 -5.86
C ALA A 97 5.58 11.42 -4.35
N ARG A 98 6.81 11.75 -3.97
CA ARG A 98 7.36 12.43 -2.75
C ARG A 98 6.44 12.91 -1.60
N VAL A 99 5.22 12.42 -1.45
CA VAL A 99 4.13 13.04 -0.67
C VAL A 99 3.69 12.17 0.50
N ILE A 100 3.91 10.85 0.48
CA ILE A 100 3.43 9.98 1.58
C ILE A 100 4.34 10.04 2.82
N VAL A 101 5.61 10.43 2.67
CA VAL A 101 6.56 10.49 3.82
C VAL A 101 6.39 11.74 4.70
N ASN A 102 5.66 12.77 4.25
CA ASN A 102 5.51 14.03 5.02
C ASN A 102 4.19 14.18 5.78
N CYS A 103 3.30 13.18 5.79
CA CYS A 103 2.02 13.26 6.52
C CYS A 103 2.01 12.48 7.85
N ILE A 104 3.14 11.94 8.31
CA ILE A 104 3.26 11.25 9.61
C ILE A 104 4.50 11.73 10.38
N SER A 105 4.71 13.03 10.44
CA SER A 105 5.63 13.67 11.39
C SER A 105 4.92 14.77 12.15
#